data_AF-A0A0P8W6P7-F1
#
_entry.id   AF-A0A0P8W6P7-F1
#
_cell.length_a   1.000
_cell.length_b   1.000
_cell.length_c   1.000
_cell.angle_alpha   90.00
_cell.angle_beta   90.00
_cell.angle_gamma   90.00
#
_symmetry.space_group_name_H-M   'P 1'
#
loop_
_entity.id
_entity.type
_entity.pdbx_description
1 polymer ?
#
loop_
_entity_poly.entity_id
_entity_poly.type
_entity_poly.pdbx_seq_one_letter_code
_entity_poly.pdbx_strand_id
1 'polypeptide(L)'
;MKTFLIYMYVIYVLFCNGTVFLGVLYGNMISVIIFPVFILAAIHRKRIIKQNFARFSILAILFILSQIINAYNEINWVHVILLLEKMAVVAIAQGFLSHKQFIKVFVNCLCMISLISIITYFLYIYQPNILQPFIMYKLVNNTIYVMTYWHTIGWGIAFNRNAGPFWEPGMFACYLIIGLFFLLFIDEIFSSKYKKVVSVIFIMTILTTKSAMGYLTLTFMMIAYIFKYHDVSKRFFFMKYVFTLFILFICIMLTNTPIIQDKFFSDNSSIQARTLDLYGGISIILKNPFFGVGYKSALSEQLEIELGTGGSSNGLIQGIYRGGGLFFTVLLFFYYCGCKQLLSKKFEAVILYIILLMLMASQPIQFFSIILLFAYKFSDEIISQNIECKPQFN
;
A
#
# COMPACT_ATOMS: atom_id res chain seq x y z
N MET A 1 13.81 -18.64 -15.16
CA MET A 1 12.66 -17.82 -15.60
C MET A 1 11.60 -17.56 -14.51
N LYS A 2 10.98 -18.56 -13.84
CA LYS A 2 9.93 -18.30 -12.83
C LYS A 2 10.41 -17.42 -11.67
N THR A 3 11.56 -17.75 -11.09
CA THR A 3 12.17 -16.98 -9.99
C THR A 3 12.44 -15.53 -10.39
N PHE A 4 13.02 -15.31 -11.58
CA PHE A 4 13.29 -13.98 -12.11
C PHE A 4 12.02 -13.13 -12.24
N LEU A 5 10.94 -13.68 -12.82
CA LEU A 5 9.66 -12.99 -12.95
C LEU A 5 9.04 -12.61 -11.60
N ILE A 6 9.24 -13.44 -10.56
CA ILE A 6 8.76 -13.13 -9.20
C ILE A 6 9.54 -11.94 -8.61
N TYR A 7 10.86 -11.92 -8.75
CA TYR A 7 11.66 -10.78 -8.27
C TYR A 7 11.31 -9.50 -9.04
N MET A 8 11.15 -9.57 -10.36
CA MET A 8 10.66 -8.42 -11.15
C MET A 8 9.30 -7.93 -10.68
N TYR A 9 8.36 -8.85 -10.43
CA TYR A 9 7.03 -8.50 -9.94
C TYR A 9 7.06 -7.86 -8.55
N VAL A 10 7.87 -8.40 -7.64
CA VAL A 10 8.05 -7.82 -6.30
C VAL A 10 8.71 -6.44 -6.38
N ILE A 11 9.71 -6.25 -7.23
CA ILE A 11 10.33 -4.94 -7.47
C ILE A 11 9.29 -3.95 -8.02
N TYR A 12 8.46 -4.37 -8.98
CA TYR A 12 7.37 -3.55 -9.49
C TYR A 12 6.39 -3.13 -8.37
N VAL A 13 5.97 -4.08 -7.54
CA VAL A 13 5.04 -3.83 -6.44
C VAL A 13 5.63 -2.89 -5.37
N LEU A 14 6.90 -3.08 -5.01
CA LEU A 14 7.59 -2.32 -3.97
C LEU A 14 8.06 -0.94 -4.42
N PHE A 15 8.66 -0.84 -5.60
CA PHE A 15 9.42 0.35 -6.01
C PHE A 15 8.68 1.24 -7.00
N CYS A 16 7.84 0.70 -7.88
CA CYS A 16 7.13 1.53 -8.86
C CYS A 16 5.98 2.32 -8.25
N ASN A 17 5.70 2.11 -6.96
CA ASN A 17 4.63 2.70 -6.21
C ASN A 17 5.18 3.20 -4.88
N GLY A 18 5.11 4.50 -4.63
CA GLY A 18 5.49 5.01 -3.31
C GLY A 18 6.93 5.47 -3.19
N THR A 19 7.89 4.84 -3.88
CA THR A 19 9.30 5.24 -3.74
C THR A 19 9.63 6.50 -4.51
N VAL A 20 10.49 7.36 -3.97
CA VAL A 20 10.80 8.63 -4.65
C VAL A 20 11.65 8.38 -5.87
N PHE A 21 12.80 7.73 -5.71
CA PHE A 21 13.74 7.55 -6.81
C PHE A 21 13.13 6.73 -7.96
N LEU A 22 12.65 5.51 -7.70
CA LEU A 22 12.11 4.65 -8.76
C LEU A 22 10.64 4.97 -9.09
N GLY A 23 9.81 5.26 -8.10
CA GLY A 23 8.37 5.46 -8.29
C GLY A 23 8.02 6.86 -8.78
N VAL A 24 8.42 7.90 -8.04
CA VAL A 24 8.05 9.29 -8.35
C VAL A 24 8.79 9.78 -9.59
N LEU A 25 10.11 9.54 -9.71
CA LEU A 25 10.87 10.02 -10.89
C LEU A 25 10.66 9.16 -12.14
N TYR A 26 10.67 7.83 -11.99
CA TYR A 26 10.75 6.90 -13.13
C TYR A 26 9.58 5.92 -13.21
N GLY A 27 8.59 6.00 -12.32
CA GLY A 27 7.58 4.95 -12.16
C GLY A 27 6.77 4.70 -13.42
N ASN A 28 6.41 5.76 -14.15
CA ASN A 28 5.71 5.65 -15.43
C ASN A 28 6.56 4.92 -16.48
N MET A 29 7.85 5.27 -16.61
CA MET A 29 8.77 4.63 -17.55
C MET A 29 8.96 3.15 -17.22
N ILE A 30 9.12 2.84 -15.93
CA ILE A 30 9.29 1.46 -15.47
C ILE A 30 8.02 0.64 -15.73
N SER A 31 6.83 1.22 -15.48
CA SER A 31 5.55 0.55 -15.76
C SER A 31 5.47 0.15 -17.23
N VAL A 32 5.68 1.11 -18.15
CA VAL A 32 5.63 0.89 -19.61
C VAL A 32 6.62 -0.19 -20.07
N ILE A 33 7.78 -0.31 -19.44
CA ILE A 33 8.77 -1.37 -19.74
C ILE A 33 8.33 -2.73 -19.18
N ILE A 34 7.74 -2.75 -17.98
CA ILE A 34 7.34 -3.98 -17.29
C ILE A 34 6.11 -4.62 -17.93
N PHE A 35 5.17 -3.84 -18.44
CA PHE A 35 3.94 -4.35 -19.02
C PHE A 35 4.15 -5.35 -20.17
N PRO A 36 4.96 -5.05 -21.22
CA PRO A 36 5.30 -6.01 -22.27
C PRO A 36 5.95 -7.28 -21.75
N VAL A 37 6.82 -7.19 -20.73
CA VAL A 37 7.49 -8.37 -20.15
C VAL A 37 6.47 -9.34 -19.57
N PHE A 38 5.47 -8.85 -18.83
CA PHE A 38 4.42 -9.70 -18.25
C PHE A 38 3.45 -10.24 -19.31
N ILE A 39 3.16 -9.47 -20.37
CA ILE A 39 2.38 -9.97 -21.51
C ILE A 39 3.12 -11.13 -22.19
N LEU A 40 4.38 -10.94 -22.55
CA LEU A 40 5.20 -11.98 -23.20
C LEU A 40 5.33 -13.22 -22.31
N ALA A 41 5.50 -13.03 -21.01
CA ALA A 41 5.49 -14.12 -20.04
C ALA A 41 4.16 -14.88 -20.02
N ALA A 42 3.02 -14.18 -20.08
CA ALA A 42 1.70 -14.79 -20.11
C ALA A 42 1.45 -15.60 -21.40
N ILE A 43 1.84 -15.04 -22.56
CA ILE A 43 1.75 -15.69 -23.87
C ILE A 43 2.61 -16.96 -23.86
N HIS A 44 3.87 -16.86 -23.46
CA HIS A 44 4.78 -18.00 -23.41
C HIS A 44 4.30 -19.09 -22.44
N ARG A 45 3.66 -18.70 -21.33
CA ARG A 45 3.11 -19.63 -20.34
C ARG A 45 1.76 -20.22 -20.75
N LYS A 46 1.07 -19.65 -21.75
CA LYS A 46 -0.30 -20.01 -22.15
C LYS A 46 -1.26 -20.11 -20.96
N ARG A 47 -1.08 -19.25 -19.96
CA ARG A 47 -1.86 -19.26 -18.71
C ARG A 47 -2.43 -17.88 -18.43
N ILE A 48 -3.73 -17.74 -18.67
CA ILE A 48 -4.52 -16.61 -18.21
C ILE A 48 -5.68 -17.17 -17.38
N ILE A 49 -5.79 -16.71 -16.14
CA ILE A 49 -6.91 -17.08 -15.28
C ILE A 49 -8.15 -16.33 -15.77
N LYS A 50 -9.17 -17.06 -16.26
CA LYS A 50 -10.44 -16.48 -16.75
C LYS A 50 -11.08 -15.53 -15.72
N GLN A 51 -10.97 -15.85 -14.44
CA GLN A 51 -11.49 -15.02 -13.35
C GLN A 51 -10.73 -13.69 -13.22
N ASN A 52 -9.39 -13.68 -13.37
CA ASN A 52 -8.61 -12.44 -13.36
C ASN A 52 -8.95 -11.57 -14.57
N PHE A 53 -9.09 -12.19 -15.75
CA PHE A 53 -9.53 -11.49 -16.95
C PHE A 53 -10.92 -10.87 -16.76
N ALA A 54 -11.90 -11.64 -16.26
CA ALA A 54 -13.24 -11.12 -16.00
C ALA A 54 -13.24 -9.96 -14.99
N ARG A 55 -12.52 -10.09 -13.87
CA ARG A 55 -12.38 -9.01 -12.88
C ARG A 55 -11.72 -7.77 -13.48
N PHE A 56 -10.67 -7.95 -14.27
CA PHE A 56 -9.99 -6.85 -14.96
C PHE A 56 -10.93 -6.15 -15.94
N SER A 57 -11.62 -6.90 -16.80
CA SER A 57 -12.55 -6.34 -17.78
C SER A 57 -13.69 -5.57 -17.12
N ILE A 58 -14.29 -6.10 -16.05
CA ILE A 58 -15.34 -5.40 -15.29
C ILE A 58 -14.81 -4.07 -14.75
N LEU A 59 -13.66 -4.09 -14.07
CA LEU A 59 -13.08 -2.87 -13.51
C LEU A 59 -12.68 -1.87 -14.59
N ALA A 60 -12.08 -2.34 -15.69
CA ALA A 60 -11.66 -1.51 -16.82
C ALA A 60 -12.86 -0.85 -17.50
N ILE A 61 -13.94 -1.60 -17.76
CA ILE A 61 -15.17 -1.07 -18.36
C ILE A 61 -15.78 0.00 -17.46
N LEU A 62 -15.95 -0.27 -16.17
CA LEU A 62 -16.53 0.70 -15.23
C LEU A 62 -15.66 1.96 -15.10
N PHE A 63 -14.34 1.79 -15.05
CA PHE A 63 -13.41 2.91 -14.96
C PHE A 63 -13.42 3.75 -16.24
N ILE A 64 -13.27 3.13 -17.41
CA ILE A 64 -13.31 3.82 -18.72
C ILE A 64 -14.64 4.53 -18.91
N LEU A 65 -15.76 3.90 -18.54
CA LEU A 65 -17.08 4.53 -18.62
C LEU A 65 -17.16 5.79 -17.75
N SER A 66 -16.67 5.72 -16.51
CA SER A 66 -16.54 6.90 -15.62
C SER A 66 -15.68 8.00 -16.26
N GLN A 67 -14.59 7.65 -16.93
CA GLN A 67 -13.72 8.62 -17.59
C GLN A 67 -14.40 9.23 -18.83
N ILE A 68 -15.01 8.43 -19.71
CA ILE A 68 -15.70 8.94 -20.91
C ILE A 68 -16.83 9.91 -20.52
N ILE A 69 -17.61 9.60 -19.49
CA ILE A 69 -18.67 10.48 -18.99
C ILE A 69 -18.10 11.82 -18.52
N ASN A 70 -16.89 11.82 -17.94
CA ASN A 70 -16.21 13.01 -17.46
C ASN A 70 -15.21 13.61 -18.47
N ALA A 71 -15.26 13.22 -19.75
CA ALA A 71 -14.27 13.66 -20.74
C ALA A 71 -14.23 15.20 -20.91
N TYR A 72 -15.34 15.89 -20.66
CA TYR A 72 -15.44 17.34 -20.68
C TYR A 72 -14.66 18.04 -19.54
N ASN A 73 -14.22 17.29 -18.51
CA ASN A 73 -13.42 17.80 -17.40
C ASN A 73 -11.90 17.80 -17.69
N GLU A 74 -11.50 17.69 -18.96
CA GLU A 74 -10.09 17.65 -19.40
C GLU A 74 -9.30 16.51 -18.72
N ILE A 75 -9.72 15.27 -19.00
CA ILE A 75 -9.08 14.09 -18.43
C ILE A 75 -7.67 13.89 -19.00
N ASN A 76 -6.72 13.62 -18.11
CA ASN A 76 -5.40 13.15 -18.51
C ASN A 76 -5.43 11.65 -18.87
N TRP A 77 -5.64 11.35 -20.15
CA TRP A 77 -5.72 9.98 -20.67
C TRP A 77 -4.45 9.15 -20.44
N VAL A 78 -3.28 9.78 -20.33
CA VAL A 78 -2.03 9.07 -20.02
C VAL A 78 -2.13 8.41 -18.63
N HIS A 79 -2.66 9.13 -17.64
CA HIS A 79 -2.85 8.57 -16.30
C HIS A 79 -3.94 7.50 -16.24
N VAL A 80 -4.99 7.62 -17.06
CA VAL A 80 -6.01 6.57 -17.21
C VAL A 80 -5.38 5.28 -17.77
N ILE A 81 -4.61 5.40 -18.85
CA ILE A 81 -3.92 4.26 -19.48
C ILE A 81 -2.93 3.62 -18.52
N LEU A 82 -2.13 4.41 -17.80
CA LEU A 82 -1.17 3.90 -16.82
C LEU A 82 -1.84 3.13 -15.67
N LEU A 83 -3.03 3.56 -15.21
CA LEU A 83 -3.77 2.82 -14.19
C LEU A 83 -4.31 1.49 -14.75
N LEU A 84 -4.88 1.49 -15.96
CA LEU A 84 -5.36 0.28 -16.62
C LEU A 84 -4.21 -0.71 -16.88
N GLU A 85 -3.08 -0.23 -17.34
CA GLU A 85 -1.85 -0.99 -17.53
C GLU A 85 -1.44 -1.66 -16.21
N LYS A 86 -1.43 -0.90 -15.11
CA LYS A 86 -1.06 -1.40 -13.79
C LYS A 86 -1.98 -2.51 -13.29
N MET A 87 -3.29 -2.32 -13.46
CA MET A 87 -4.31 -3.33 -13.17
C MET A 87 -4.11 -4.59 -14.02
N ALA A 88 -3.77 -4.43 -15.31
CA ALA A 88 -3.48 -5.53 -16.20
C ALA A 88 -2.20 -6.29 -15.80
N VAL A 89 -1.10 -5.59 -15.46
CA VAL A 89 0.14 -6.23 -14.97
C VAL A 89 -0.14 -7.11 -13.76
N VAL A 90 -0.87 -6.59 -12.76
CA VAL A 90 -1.21 -7.35 -11.55
C VAL A 90 -2.08 -8.57 -11.88
N ALA A 91 -3.13 -8.39 -12.69
CA ALA A 91 -4.03 -9.47 -13.09
C ALA A 91 -3.30 -10.60 -13.84
N ILE A 92 -2.40 -10.22 -14.75
CA ILE A 92 -1.59 -11.12 -15.56
C ILE A 92 -0.55 -11.85 -14.69
N ALA A 93 0.22 -11.11 -13.89
CA ALA A 93 1.28 -11.66 -13.06
C ALA A 93 0.73 -12.68 -12.05
N GLN A 94 -0.35 -12.35 -11.33
CA GLN A 94 -0.97 -13.30 -10.40
C GLN A 94 -1.57 -14.51 -11.13
N GLY A 95 -1.87 -14.38 -12.43
CA GLY A 95 -2.34 -15.46 -13.30
C GLY A 95 -1.42 -16.68 -13.40
N PHE A 96 -0.11 -16.52 -13.16
CA PHE A 96 0.88 -17.59 -13.28
C PHE A 96 1.93 -17.62 -12.17
N LEU A 97 1.84 -16.71 -11.19
CA LEU A 97 2.72 -16.67 -10.03
C LEU A 97 2.07 -17.28 -8.79
N SER A 98 2.91 -17.90 -7.97
CA SER A 98 2.55 -18.47 -6.68
C SER A 98 2.42 -17.38 -5.60
N HIS A 99 1.33 -17.39 -4.83
CA HIS A 99 1.17 -16.48 -3.69
C HIS A 99 2.26 -16.72 -2.62
N LYS A 100 2.57 -18.00 -2.32
CA LYS A 100 3.58 -18.37 -1.31
C LYS A 100 4.96 -17.84 -1.71
N GLN A 101 5.33 -17.99 -2.98
CA GLN A 101 6.61 -17.48 -3.48
C GLN A 101 6.65 -15.95 -3.52
N PHE A 102 5.56 -15.31 -3.97
CA PHE A 102 5.44 -13.85 -3.95
C PHE A 102 5.63 -13.31 -2.53
N ILE A 103 4.88 -13.80 -1.55
CA ILE A 103 4.96 -13.37 -0.15
C ILE A 103 6.37 -13.55 0.40
N LYS A 104 6.99 -14.71 0.15
CA LYS A 104 8.36 -14.98 0.60
C LYS A 104 9.34 -13.95 0.07
N VAL A 105 9.32 -13.70 -1.24
CA VAL A 105 10.22 -12.73 -1.87
C VAL A 105 9.91 -11.30 -1.43
N PHE A 106 8.63 -10.92 -1.37
CA PHE A 106 8.18 -9.62 -0.90
C PHE A 106 8.66 -9.31 0.52
N VAL A 107 8.44 -10.21 1.47
CA VAL A 107 8.87 -10.03 2.87
C VAL A 107 10.40 -9.96 2.97
N ASN A 108 11.13 -10.78 2.21
CA ASN A 108 12.60 -10.76 2.21
C ASN A 108 13.14 -9.42 1.67
N CYS A 109 12.63 -8.95 0.54
CA CYS A 109 13.00 -7.65 -0.02
C CYS A 109 12.64 -6.51 0.93
N LEU A 110 11.45 -6.53 1.51
CA LEU A 110 11.01 -5.52 2.47
C LEU A 110 11.85 -5.54 3.75
N CYS A 111 12.28 -6.71 4.22
CA CYS A 111 13.21 -6.85 5.35
C CYS A 111 14.57 -6.21 5.05
N MET A 112 15.12 -6.44 3.86
CA MET A 112 16.36 -5.77 3.44
C MET A 112 16.20 -4.25 3.38
N ILE A 113 15.11 -3.76 2.77
CA ILE A 113 14.78 -2.33 2.72
C ILE A 113 14.67 -1.75 4.14
N SER A 114 14.03 -2.48 5.05
CA SER A 114 13.86 -2.07 6.45
C SER A 114 15.20 -1.92 7.16
N LEU A 115 16.10 -2.90 7.04
CA LEU A 115 17.44 -2.85 7.62
C LEU A 115 18.26 -1.67 7.10
N ILE A 116 18.30 -1.50 5.77
CA ILE A 116 18.98 -0.37 5.13
C ILE A 116 18.38 0.97 5.60
N SER A 117 17.05 1.03 5.72
CA SER A 117 16.36 2.25 6.15
C SER A 117 16.67 2.63 7.59
N ILE A 118 16.72 1.67 8.51
CA ILE A 118 17.03 1.92 9.94
C ILE A 118 18.46 2.48 10.06
N ILE A 119 19.41 1.84 9.37
CA ILE A 119 20.81 2.29 9.37
C ILE A 119 20.90 3.70 8.81
N THR A 120 20.29 3.95 7.64
CA THR A 120 20.32 5.27 6.99
C THR A 120 19.65 6.35 7.84
N TYR A 121 18.52 6.04 8.47
CA TYR A 121 17.81 6.95 9.37
C TYR A 121 18.67 7.39 10.55
N PHE A 122 19.33 6.45 11.24
CA PHE A 122 20.19 6.79 12.37
C PHE A 122 21.50 7.46 11.95
N LEU A 123 22.08 7.06 10.80
CA LEU A 123 23.22 7.78 10.22
C LEU A 123 22.86 9.23 9.91
N TYR A 124 21.68 9.48 9.33
CA TYR A 124 21.22 10.82 9.04
C TYR A 124 21.07 11.67 10.31
N ILE A 125 20.49 11.11 11.36
CA ILE A 125 20.26 11.83 12.63
C ILE A 125 21.56 12.14 13.37
N TYR A 126 22.46 11.17 13.48
CA TYR A 126 23.63 11.29 14.37
C TYR A 126 24.93 11.64 13.63
N GLN A 127 25.03 11.32 12.34
CA GLN A 127 26.25 11.47 11.53
C GLN A 127 25.91 11.90 10.08
N PRO A 128 25.21 13.04 9.88
CA PRO A 128 24.73 13.45 8.57
C PRO A 128 25.84 13.62 7.52
N ASN A 129 27.06 13.95 7.96
CA ASN A 129 28.24 14.11 7.09
C ASN A 129 28.57 12.86 6.27
N ILE A 130 28.26 11.66 6.80
CA ILE A 130 28.47 10.40 6.09
C ILE A 130 27.52 10.27 4.89
N LEU A 131 26.28 10.77 5.03
CA LEU A 131 25.28 10.69 3.97
C LEU A 131 25.35 11.84 2.97
N GLN A 132 25.91 12.99 3.39
CA GLN A 132 25.97 14.21 2.58
C GLN A 132 26.45 14.01 1.12
N PRO A 133 27.49 13.19 0.83
CA PRO A 133 27.94 12.95 -0.55
C PRO A 133 26.90 12.24 -1.43
N PHE A 134 25.92 11.58 -0.82
CA PHE A 134 24.89 10.80 -1.52
C PHE A 134 23.54 11.54 -1.59
N ILE A 135 23.42 12.71 -0.96
CA ILE A 135 22.17 13.49 -0.94
C ILE A 135 21.99 14.20 -2.29
N MET A 136 20.77 14.08 -2.81
CA MET A 136 20.31 14.70 -4.04
C MET A 136 19.04 15.51 -3.77
N TYR A 137 18.90 16.60 -4.53
CA TYR A 137 17.71 17.44 -4.54
C TYR A 137 17.05 17.31 -5.92
N LYS A 138 15.75 16.99 -5.96
CA LYS A 138 14.97 16.90 -7.21
C LYS A 138 13.61 17.57 -7.05
N LEU A 139 13.30 18.50 -7.94
CA LEU A 139 11.99 19.12 -8.05
C LEU A 139 11.07 18.23 -8.89
N VAL A 140 9.95 17.79 -8.31
CA VAL A 140 8.89 17.05 -9.01
C VAL A 140 7.54 17.59 -8.54
N ASN A 141 6.66 17.98 -9.48
CA ASN A 141 5.32 18.50 -9.19
C ASN A 141 5.32 19.55 -8.08
N ASN A 142 6.16 20.58 -8.23
CA ASN A 142 6.36 21.67 -7.26
C ASN A 142 6.88 21.25 -5.87
N THR A 143 7.26 19.99 -5.68
CA THR A 143 7.84 19.48 -4.43
C THR A 143 9.32 19.19 -4.62
N ILE A 144 10.16 19.76 -3.75
CA ILE A 144 11.60 19.45 -3.73
C ILE A 144 11.82 18.22 -2.87
N TYR A 145 12.20 17.10 -3.46
CA TYR A 145 12.60 15.91 -2.72
C TYR A 145 14.08 15.97 -2.33
N VAL A 146 14.36 15.75 -1.05
CA VAL A 146 15.71 15.53 -0.52
C VAL A 146 15.86 14.02 -0.30
N MET A 147 16.79 13.38 -0.99
CA MET A 147 16.89 11.92 -1.01
C MET A 147 18.28 11.41 -1.38
N THR A 148 18.54 10.15 -1.09
CA THR A 148 19.60 9.34 -1.72
C THR A 148 18.95 8.40 -2.75
N TYR A 149 19.74 7.55 -3.42
CA TYR A 149 19.19 6.55 -4.35
C TYR A 149 18.29 5.50 -3.67
N TRP A 150 18.43 5.29 -2.36
CA TRP A 150 17.74 4.22 -1.61
C TRP A 150 16.92 4.71 -0.41
N HIS A 151 16.95 6.02 -0.11
CA HIS A 151 16.29 6.58 1.07
C HIS A 151 15.82 8.02 0.83
N THR A 152 14.59 8.33 1.22
CA THR A 152 14.02 9.67 1.21
C THR A 152 14.29 10.35 2.53
N ILE A 153 14.93 11.50 2.49
CA ILE A 153 15.27 12.30 3.66
C ILE A 153 14.14 13.28 3.97
N GLY A 154 13.52 13.91 2.97
CA GLY A 154 12.50 14.94 3.22
C GLY A 154 11.90 15.62 1.99
N TRP A 155 11.05 16.61 2.23
CA TRP A 155 10.50 17.54 1.23
C TRP A 155 10.95 18.96 1.52
N GLY A 156 11.94 19.47 0.76
CA GLY A 156 12.63 20.73 0.99
C GLY A 156 13.53 20.68 2.22
N ILE A 157 12.95 20.29 3.36
CA ILE A 157 13.58 20.08 4.66
C ILE A 157 13.49 18.59 5.02
N ALA A 158 14.49 18.11 5.73
CA ALA A 158 14.55 16.74 6.20
C ALA A 158 13.48 16.37 7.22
N PHE A 159 12.96 15.16 7.08
CA PHE A 159 12.11 14.53 8.07
C PHE A 159 12.94 14.09 9.27
N ASN A 160 12.45 14.37 10.48
CA ASN A 160 12.91 13.66 11.68
C ASN A 160 12.17 12.31 11.85
N ARG A 161 11.99 11.58 10.73
CA ARG A 161 11.15 10.38 10.58
C ARG A 161 11.70 9.48 9.47
N ASN A 162 11.64 8.17 9.65
CA ASN A 162 12.10 7.21 8.65
C ASN A 162 11.06 7.01 7.53
N ALA A 163 11.37 7.49 6.33
CA ALA A 163 10.56 7.27 5.13
C ALA A 163 11.01 6.04 4.31
N GLY A 164 12.14 5.43 4.64
CA GLY A 164 12.76 4.42 3.78
C GLY A 164 12.93 4.98 2.36
N PRO A 165 12.77 4.17 1.31
CA PRO A 165 12.77 4.68 -0.06
C PRO A 165 11.48 5.42 -0.45
N PHE A 166 10.45 5.45 0.40
CA PHE A 166 9.11 5.96 0.11
C PHE A 166 9.02 7.48 0.20
N TRP A 167 8.04 8.10 -0.45
CA TRP A 167 7.90 9.56 -0.49
C TRP A 167 7.63 10.17 0.88
N GLU A 168 7.05 9.40 1.80
CA GLU A 168 6.85 9.81 3.18
C GLU A 168 6.86 8.60 4.14
N PRO A 169 7.03 8.84 5.44
CA PRO A 169 7.01 7.79 6.47
C PRO A 169 5.68 7.03 6.59
N GLY A 170 4.55 7.70 6.32
CA GLY A 170 3.23 7.07 6.35
C GLY A 170 3.10 5.94 5.33
N MET A 171 3.58 6.19 4.12
CA MET A 171 3.63 5.20 3.04
C MET A 171 4.49 4.00 3.38
N PHE A 172 5.67 4.22 3.94
CA PHE A 172 6.54 3.11 4.33
C PHE A 172 5.87 2.22 5.38
N ALA A 173 5.17 2.83 6.35
CA ALA A 173 4.40 2.09 7.34
C ALA A 173 3.31 1.20 6.70
N CYS A 174 2.63 1.64 5.64
CA CYS A 174 1.65 0.81 4.93
C CYS A 174 2.26 -0.50 4.41
N TYR A 175 3.42 -0.42 3.74
CA TYR A 175 4.10 -1.60 3.20
C TYR A 175 4.58 -2.54 4.33
N LEU A 176 5.13 -1.98 5.41
CA LEU A 176 5.58 -2.72 6.59
C LEU A 176 4.43 -3.45 7.28
N ILE A 177 3.26 -2.81 7.41
CA ILE A 177 2.07 -3.42 7.99
C ILE A 177 1.59 -4.60 7.15
N ILE A 178 1.53 -4.46 5.82
CA ILE A 178 1.15 -5.55 4.92
C ILE A 178 2.15 -6.70 5.01
N GLY A 179 3.46 -6.40 5.00
CA GLY A 179 4.51 -7.41 5.15
C GLY A 179 4.47 -8.13 6.50
N LEU A 180 4.22 -7.40 7.58
CA LEU A 180 4.07 -7.95 8.93
C LEU A 180 2.80 -8.80 9.03
N PHE A 181 1.70 -8.39 8.41
CA PHE A 181 0.49 -9.19 8.31
C PHE A 181 0.78 -10.53 7.62
N PHE A 182 1.43 -10.52 6.46
CA PHE A 182 1.80 -11.76 5.76
C PHE A 182 2.68 -12.67 6.62
N LEU A 183 3.63 -12.10 7.36
CA LEU A 183 4.52 -12.86 8.23
C LEU A 183 3.78 -13.55 9.40
N LEU A 184 2.80 -12.86 9.99
CA LEU A 184 2.11 -13.31 11.20
C LEU A 184 0.87 -14.16 10.92
N PHE A 185 0.09 -13.83 9.89
CA PHE A 185 -1.20 -14.46 9.62
C PHE A 185 -1.13 -15.57 8.58
N ILE A 186 -0.19 -15.52 7.64
CA ILE A 186 -0.04 -16.57 6.63
C ILE A 186 0.97 -17.59 7.14
N ASP A 187 0.44 -18.69 7.62
CA ASP A 187 1.23 -19.80 8.17
C ASP A 187 1.92 -20.60 7.05
N GLU A 188 2.86 -21.49 7.41
CA GLU A 188 3.60 -22.37 6.49
C GLU A 188 4.69 -21.74 5.59
N ILE A 189 4.75 -20.42 5.43
CA ILE A 189 5.77 -19.80 4.54
C ILE A 189 7.13 -19.63 5.25
N PHE A 190 7.11 -19.27 6.54
CA PHE A 190 8.30 -18.87 7.29
C PHE A 190 8.46 -19.68 8.58
N SER A 191 9.72 -19.98 8.94
CA SER A 191 10.04 -20.62 10.22
C SER A 191 9.76 -19.70 11.41
N SER A 192 9.46 -20.27 12.58
CA SER A 192 9.17 -19.48 13.80
C SER A 192 10.30 -18.52 14.18
N LYS A 193 11.57 -18.96 14.05
CA LYS A 193 12.74 -18.11 14.29
C LYS A 193 12.77 -16.91 13.34
N TYR A 194 12.52 -17.14 12.04
CA TYR A 194 12.48 -16.08 11.04
C TYR A 194 11.34 -15.09 11.29
N LYS A 195 10.13 -15.60 11.58
CA LYS A 195 8.96 -14.77 11.94
C LYS A 195 9.29 -13.81 13.08
N LYS A 196 9.93 -14.29 14.15
CA LYS A 196 10.32 -13.46 15.31
C LYS A 196 11.29 -12.35 14.90
N VAL A 197 12.40 -12.70 14.25
CA VAL A 197 13.45 -11.73 13.88
C VAL A 197 12.90 -10.65 12.95
N VAL A 198 12.20 -11.04 11.88
CA VAL A 198 11.69 -10.09 10.89
C VAL A 198 10.54 -9.25 11.45
N SER A 199 9.72 -9.80 12.36
CA SER A 199 8.69 -9.00 13.05
C SER A 199 9.31 -7.88 13.87
N VAL A 200 10.41 -8.15 14.59
CA VAL A 200 11.11 -7.11 15.35
C VAL A 200 11.66 -6.03 14.41
N ILE A 201 12.27 -6.42 13.28
CA ILE A 201 12.76 -5.48 12.28
C ILE A 201 11.63 -4.60 11.75
N PHE A 202 10.49 -5.18 11.35
CA PHE A 202 9.34 -4.42 10.85
C PHE A 202 8.74 -3.50 11.91
N ILE A 203 8.54 -3.98 13.15
CA ILE A 203 8.01 -3.17 14.24
C ILE A 203 8.95 -1.99 14.54
N MET A 204 10.26 -2.24 14.68
CA MET A 204 11.24 -1.17 14.89
C MET A 204 11.22 -0.16 13.75
N THR A 205 11.13 -0.63 12.51
CA THR A 205 11.04 0.26 11.35
C THR A 205 9.77 1.10 11.40
N ILE A 206 8.61 0.51 11.70
CA ILE A 206 7.34 1.22 11.91
C ILE A 206 7.49 2.29 12.99
N LEU A 207 8.12 1.97 14.13
CA LEU A 207 8.43 2.92 15.22
C LEU A 207 9.33 4.09 14.78
N THR A 208 10.25 3.87 13.85
CA THR A 208 11.06 4.97 13.30
C THR A 208 10.29 5.85 12.29
N THR A 209 9.17 5.38 11.73
CA THR A 209 8.35 6.20 10.81
C THR A 209 7.60 7.34 11.51
N LYS A 210 7.41 7.25 12.84
CA LYS A 210 6.58 8.20 13.62
C LYS A 210 5.20 8.46 12.99
N SER A 211 4.60 7.47 12.33
CA SER A 211 3.29 7.58 11.68
C SER A 211 2.16 7.23 12.65
N ALA A 212 1.30 8.20 12.98
CA ALA A 212 0.17 8.00 13.88
C ALA A 212 -0.78 6.89 13.39
N MET A 213 -1.15 6.90 12.11
CA MET A 213 -1.96 5.82 11.52
C MET A 213 -1.20 4.50 11.44
N GLY A 214 0.11 4.54 11.17
CA GLY A 214 0.94 3.34 11.22
C GLY A 214 0.91 2.65 12.59
N TYR A 215 0.95 3.44 13.67
CA TYR A 215 0.86 2.95 15.05
C TYR A 215 -0.52 2.43 15.42
N LEU A 216 -1.57 3.14 15.00
CA LEU A 216 -2.95 2.71 15.22
C LEU A 216 -3.22 1.37 14.53
N THR A 217 -2.85 1.25 13.25
CA THR A 217 -3.05 0.01 12.49
C THR A 217 -2.16 -1.13 13.00
N LEU A 218 -0.91 -0.84 13.41
CA LEU A 218 -0.06 -1.83 14.07
C LEU A 218 -0.71 -2.35 15.36
N THR A 219 -1.20 -1.44 16.22
CA THR A 219 -1.88 -1.80 17.48
C THR A 219 -3.10 -2.68 17.19
N PHE A 220 -3.96 -2.27 16.26
CA PHE A 220 -5.12 -3.06 15.83
C PHE A 220 -4.73 -4.45 15.34
N MET A 221 -3.72 -4.56 14.48
CA MET A 221 -3.24 -5.84 13.95
C MET A 221 -2.67 -6.73 15.06
N MET A 222 -1.91 -6.16 16.00
CA MET A 222 -1.33 -6.92 17.11
C MET A 222 -2.42 -7.43 18.06
N ILE A 223 -3.46 -6.62 18.33
CA ILE A 223 -4.65 -7.07 19.06
C ILE A 223 -5.29 -8.25 18.31
N ALA A 224 -5.55 -8.12 17.01
CA ALA A 224 -6.14 -9.21 16.22
C ALA A 224 -5.26 -10.49 16.23
N TYR A 225 -3.94 -10.34 16.20
CA TYR A 225 -2.99 -11.46 16.26
C TYR A 225 -3.04 -12.18 17.62
N ILE A 226 -3.21 -11.44 18.72
CA ILE A 226 -3.44 -12.02 20.03
C ILE A 226 -4.74 -12.82 20.05
N PHE A 227 -5.79 -12.30 19.41
CA PHE A 227 -7.08 -12.99 19.35
C PHE A 227 -7.03 -14.29 18.52
N LYS A 228 -6.03 -14.46 17.64
CA LYS A 228 -5.76 -15.71 16.90
C LYS A 228 -5.37 -16.88 17.82
N TYR A 229 -4.79 -16.61 19.00
CA TYR A 229 -4.43 -17.65 19.97
C TYR A 229 -5.63 -18.03 20.86
N HIS A 230 -5.94 -19.33 20.91
CA HIS A 230 -6.96 -19.89 21.80
C HIS A 230 -6.49 -20.01 23.26
N ASP A 231 -5.18 -20.09 23.48
CA ASP A 231 -4.58 -20.22 24.81
C ASP A 231 -4.59 -18.87 25.55
N VAL A 232 -5.38 -18.80 26.63
CA VAL A 232 -5.59 -17.59 27.43
C VAL A 232 -4.29 -17.11 28.09
N SER A 233 -3.41 -18.02 28.50
CA SER A 233 -2.13 -17.68 29.14
C SER A 233 -1.17 -16.99 28.17
N LYS A 234 -1.07 -17.52 26.94
CA LYS A 234 -0.30 -16.92 25.85
C LYS A 234 -0.91 -15.60 25.41
N ARG A 235 -2.25 -15.51 25.34
CA ARG A 235 -2.96 -14.26 25.06
C ARG A 235 -2.60 -13.18 26.08
N PHE A 236 -2.62 -13.48 27.37
CA PHE A 236 -2.26 -12.52 28.42
C PHE A 236 -0.78 -12.10 28.36
N PHE A 237 0.12 -13.05 28.07
CA PHE A 237 1.54 -12.76 27.86
C PHE A 237 1.75 -11.77 26.70
N PHE A 238 1.15 -12.02 25.53
CA PHE A 238 1.26 -11.12 24.38
C PHE A 238 0.55 -9.76 24.60
N MET A 239 -0.56 -9.73 25.35
CA MET A 239 -1.24 -8.47 25.71
C MET A 239 -0.33 -7.51 26.46
N LYS A 240 0.59 -8.01 27.29
CA LYS A 240 1.61 -7.16 27.95
C LYS A 240 2.48 -6.43 26.93
N TYR A 241 2.98 -7.12 25.90
CA TYR A 241 3.79 -6.50 24.86
C TYR A 241 3.01 -5.48 24.02
N VAL A 242 1.74 -5.77 23.71
CA VAL A 242 0.88 -4.81 23.01
C VAL A 242 0.61 -3.59 23.86
N PHE A 243 0.37 -3.78 25.16
CA PHE A 243 0.23 -2.67 26.10
C PHE A 243 1.53 -1.87 26.22
N THR A 244 2.70 -2.51 26.25
CA THR A 244 4.00 -1.83 26.21
C THR A 244 4.20 -1.04 24.92
N LEU A 245 3.85 -1.60 23.76
CA LEU A 245 3.88 -0.90 22.47
C LEU A 245 2.93 0.30 22.45
N PHE A 246 1.74 0.15 23.04
CA PHE A 246 0.76 1.21 23.16
C PHE A 246 1.22 2.33 24.10
N ILE A 247 1.79 1.98 25.25
CA ILE A 247 2.44 2.94 26.16
C ILE A 247 3.59 3.64 25.44
N LEU A 248 4.45 2.90 24.73
CA LEU A 248 5.56 3.47 23.96
C LEU A 248 5.03 4.43 22.89
N PHE A 249 3.94 4.09 22.20
CA PHE A 249 3.25 5.00 21.28
C PHE A 249 2.81 6.29 21.98
N ILE A 250 2.15 6.18 23.13
CA ILE A 250 1.75 7.34 23.94
C ILE A 250 2.98 8.15 24.35
N CYS A 251 4.04 7.53 24.86
CA CYS A 251 5.28 8.19 25.25
C CYS A 251 5.97 8.88 24.07
N ILE A 252 6.03 8.26 22.89
CA ILE A 252 6.59 8.88 21.67
C ILE A 252 5.76 10.08 21.24
N MET A 253 4.43 9.99 21.34
CA MET A 253 3.56 11.14 21.09
C MET A 253 3.87 12.24 22.11
N LEU A 254 3.88 11.93 23.41
CA LEU A 254 4.12 12.87 24.51
C LEU A 254 5.50 13.54 24.47
N THR A 255 6.55 12.82 24.06
CA THR A 255 7.94 13.32 24.02
C THR A 255 8.29 14.08 22.74
N ASN A 256 7.57 13.87 21.64
CA ASN A 256 7.67 14.75 20.47
C ASN A 256 6.72 15.93 20.67
N THR A 257 7.06 16.79 21.64
CA THR A 257 6.34 18.01 21.98
C THR A 257 5.95 18.85 20.76
N PRO A 258 6.76 18.99 19.69
CA PRO A 258 6.33 19.68 18.48
C PRO A 258 5.18 18.97 17.76
N ILE A 259 5.15 17.64 17.69
CA ILE A 259 4.05 16.90 17.03
C ILE A 259 2.74 17.00 17.82
N ILE A 260 2.81 17.05 19.15
CA ILE A 260 1.63 17.27 19.99
C ILE A 260 1.26 18.76 20.02
N GLN A 261 2.22 19.66 20.14
CA GLN A 261 1.98 21.10 20.11
C GLN A 261 1.40 21.51 18.75
N ASP A 262 1.96 21.07 17.62
CA ASP A 262 1.44 21.28 16.25
C ASP A 262 0.12 20.57 15.96
N LYS A 263 -0.32 19.63 16.81
CA LYS A 263 -1.63 18.97 16.69
C LYS A 263 -2.67 19.42 17.69
N PHE A 264 -2.27 20.00 18.82
CA PHE A 264 -3.17 20.36 19.93
C PHE A 264 -3.12 21.84 20.32
N PHE A 265 -2.07 22.59 19.98
CA PHE A 265 -1.80 23.93 20.53
C PHE A 265 -1.32 24.99 19.51
N SER A 266 -0.66 24.64 18.40
CA SER A 266 -0.34 25.55 17.27
C SER A 266 -1.27 25.27 16.08
N ASP A 267 -1.51 26.31 15.28
CA ASP A 267 -2.51 26.36 14.20
C ASP A 267 -2.76 25.01 13.52
N ASN A 268 -4.03 24.58 13.64
CA ASN A 268 -4.64 23.29 13.31
C ASN A 268 -4.40 22.73 11.89
N SER A 269 -3.41 23.19 11.13
CA SER A 269 -3.12 22.86 9.73
C SER A 269 -3.29 21.38 9.37
N SER A 270 -2.78 20.41 10.15
CA SER A 270 -2.92 18.97 9.82
C SER A 270 -4.30 18.40 10.12
N ILE A 271 -4.96 18.82 11.21
CA ILE A 271 -6.33 18.36 11.55
C ILE A 271 -7.36 19.07 10.68
N GLN A 272 -7.17 20.37 10.41
CA GLN A 272 -7.93 21.14 9.44
C GLN A 272 -7.76 20.54 8.04
N ALA A 273 -6.55 20.26 7.56
CA ALA A 273 -6.35 19.63 6.25
C ALA A 273 -7.09 18.29 6.14
N ARG A 274 -7.06 17.43 7.16
CA ARG A 274 -7.82 16.16 7.14
C ARG A 274 -9.34 16.35 7.21
N THR A 275 -9.79 17.33 7.99
CA THR A 275 -11.22 17.68 8.08
C THR A 275 -11.71 18.24 6.74
N LEU A 276 -10.92 19.10 6.11
CA LEU A 276 -11.15 19.65 4.77
C LEU A 276 -11.10 18.55 3.70
N ASP A 277 -10.16 17.60 3.79
CA ASP A 277 -10.09 16.42 2.91
C ASP A 277 -11.38 15.61 2.96
N LEU A 278 -11.89 15.36 4.17
CA LEU A 278 -13.12 14.60 4.37
C LEU A 278 -14.34 15.40 3.90
N TYR A 279 -14.51 16.62 4.38
CA TYR A 279 -15.67 17.46 4.05
C TYR A 279 -15.71 17.80 2.55
N GLY A 280 -14.60 18.30 2.03
CA GLY A 280 -14.42 18.63 0.62
C GLY A 280 -14.63 17.41 -0.26
N GLY A 281 -13.96 16.30 0.04
CA GLY A 281 -14.11 15.07 -0.75
C GLY A 281 -15.53 14.50 -0.71
N ILE A 282 -16.19 14.49 0.45
CA ILE A 282 -17.61 14.09 0.56
C ILE A 282 -18.51 15.02 -0.27
N SER A 283 -18.25 16.33 -0.26
CA SER A 283 -19.03 17.28 -1.06
C SER A 283 -18.94 17.01 -2.57
N ILE A 284 -17.75 16.61 -3.07
CA ILE A 284 -17.55 16.21 -4.47
C ILE A 284 -18.32 14.90 -4.74
N ILE A 285 -18.22 13.93 -3.84
CA ILE A 285 -18.91 12.63 -3.96
C ILE A 285 -20.43 12.83 -4.03
N LEU A 286 -21.01 13.67 -3.18
CA LEU A 286 -22.45 13.90 -3.16
C LEU A 286 -22.95 14.56 -4.46
N LYS A 287 -22.12 15.39 -5.11
CA LYS A 287 -22.43 15.98 -6.42
C LYS A 287 -22.28 14.99 -7.57
N ASN A 288 -21.29 14.09 -7.51
CA ASN A 288 -20.97 13.14 -8.58
C ASN A 288 -20.79 11.70 -8.07
N PRO A 289 -21.83 11.05 -7.50
CA PRO A 289 -21.66 9.83 -6.71
C PRO A 289 -21.28 8.60 -7.53
N PHE A 290 -21.88 8.42 -8.71
CA PHE A 290 -21.72 7.18 -9.49
C PHE A 290 -20.46 7.16 -10.35
N PHE A 291 -20.20 8.25 -11.08
CA PHE A 291 -19.12 8.33 -12.07
C PHE A 291 -17.96 9.25 -11.67
N GLY A 292 -18.07 9.96 -10.54
CA GLY A 292 -17.00 10.86 -10.07
C GLY A 292 -16.80 12.04 -11.01
N VAL A 293 -15.65 12.71 -10.88
CA VAL A 293 -15.25 13.90 -11.66
C VAL A 293 -14.12 13.63 -12.66
N GLY A 294 -13.71 12.36 -12.80
CA GLY A 294 -12.58 11.94 -13.63
C GLY A 294 -11.27 11.80 -12.87
N TYR A 295 -10.43 10.88 -13.33
CA TYR A 295 -9.16 10.51 -12.69
C TYR A 295 -8.06 11.45 -13.13
N LYS A 296 -7.59 12.29 -12.21
CA LYS A 296 -6.62 13.36 -12.49
C LYS A 296 -7.07 14.25 -13.67
N SER A 297 -8.35 14.63 -13.65
CA SER A 297 -8.92 15.63 -14.54
C SER A 297 -8.59 17.04 -14.03
N ALA A 298 -8.64 18.05 -14.91
CA ALA A 298 -8.44 19.44 -14.50
C ALA A 298 -9.45 19.86 -13.42
N LEU A 299 -10.71 19.43 -13.54
CA LEU A 299 -11.73 19.67 -12.51
C LEU A 299 -11.38 19.01 -11.18
N SER A 300 -10.88 17.76 -11.19
CA SER A 300 -10.46 17.09 -9.96
C SER A 300 -9.32 17.85 -9.27
N GLU A 301 -8.35 18.34 -10.03
CA GLU A 301 -7.21 19.09 -9.49
C GLU A 301 -7.64 20.47 -8.97
N GLN A 302 -8.50 21.18 -9.71
CA GLN A 302 -9.07 22.45 -9.29
C GLN A 302 -9.86 22.32 -7.99
N LEU A 303 -10.79 21.36 -7.91
CA LEU A 303 -11.59 21.15 -6.70
C LEU A 303 -10.71 20.77 -5.50
N GLU A 304 -9.62 20.04 -5.74
CA GLU A 304 -8.68 19.70 -4.68
C GLU A 304 -7.94 20.91 -4.13
N ILE A 305 -7.59 21.86 -4.99
CA ILE A 305 -6.97 23.14 -4.61
C ILE A 305 -7.99 24.03 -3.89
N GLU A 306 -9.19 24.22 -4.47
CA GLU A 306 -10.25 25.07 -3.94
C GLU A 306 -10.73 24.65 -2.55
N LEU A 307 -10.86 23.34 -2.33
CA LEU A 307 -11.30 22.78 -1.05
C LEU A 307 -10.14 22.62 -0.05
N GLY A 308 -8.94 23.10 -0.39
CA GLY A 308 -7.75 23.06 0.46
C GLY A 308 -7.23 21.65 0.73
N THR A 309 -7.59 20.67 -0.10
CA THR A 309 -7.23 19.26 0.09
C THR A 309 -5.83 18.93 -0.44
N GLY A 310 -5.28 19.76 -1.36
CA GLY A 310 -3.91 19.62 -1.87
C GLY A 310 -3.57 18.22 -2.40
N GLY A 311 -4.58 17.51 -2.93
CA GLY A 311 -4.54 16.06 -3.15
C GLY A 311 -4.89 15.28 -1.88
N SER A 312 -6.19 15.11 -1.61
CA SER A 312 -6.75 14.49 -0.39
C SER A 312 -5.92 13.31 0.15
N SER A 313 -5.49 13.36 1.41
CA SER A 313 -4.70 12.28 2.03
C SER A 313 -5.46 10.94 2.17
N ASN A 314 -6.77 10.93 1.89
CA ASN A 314 -7.65 9.79 2.04
C ASN A 314 -7.94 9.08 0.70
N GLY A 315 -7.28 7.95 0.48
CA GLY A 315 -7.46 7.10 -0.69
C GLY A 315 -8.85 6.51 -0.88
N LEU A 316 -9.65 6.33 0.18
CA LEU A 316 -11.04 5.87 0.04
C LEU A 316 -11.90 6.96 -0.62
N ILE A 317 -11.77 8.20 -0.13
CA ILE A 317 -12.50 9.35 -0.66
C ILE A 317 -12.03 9.66 -2.08
N GLN A 318 -10.72 9.72 -2.30
CA GLN A 318 -10.13 9.87 -3.63
C GLN A 318 -10.61 8.80 -4.61
N GLY A 319 -10.67 7.54 -4.19
CA GLY A 319 -11.11 6.43 -5.03
C GLY A 319 -12.51 6.66 -5.59
N ILE A 320 -13.43 7.15 -4.76
CA ILE A 320 -14.82 7.43 -5.13
C ILE A 320 -14.91 8.64 -6.04
N TYR A 321 -14.37 9.81 -5.67
CA TYR A 321 -14.59 11.00 -6.49
C TYR A 321 -13.76 11.02 -7.77
N ARG A 322 -12.58 10.40 -7.81
CA ARG A 322 -11.75 10.33 -9.03
C ARG A 322 -12.16 9.20 -9.98
N GLY A 323 -12.58 8.05 -9.43
CA GLY A 323 -12.91 6.85 -10.21
C GLY A 323 -14.41 6.58 -10.38
N GLY A 324 -15.27 7.25 -9.62
CA GLY A 324 -16.69 6.97 -9.52
C GLY A 324 -17.03 5.91 -8.47
N GLY A 325 -18.12 6.12 -7.73
CA GLY A 325 -18.58 5.21 -6.69
C GLY A 325 -18.93 3.82 -7.21
N LEU A 326 -19.42 3.67 -8.45
CA LEU A 326 -19.69 2.36 -9.05
C LEU A 326 -18.40 1.54 -9.21
N PHE A 327 -17.40 2.11 -9.89
CA PHE A 327 -16.10 1.48 -10.07
C PHE A 327 -15.44 1.17 -8.72
N PHE A 328 -15.40 2.15 -7.81
CA PHE A 328 -14.68 1.98 -6.56
C PHE A 328 -15.35 0.98 -5.62
N THR A 329 -16.68 0.91 -5.58
CA THR A 329 -17.41 -0.11 -4.80
C THR A 329 -17.11 -1.52 -5.30
N VAL A 330 -17.10 -1.72 -6.62
CA VAL A 330 -16.74 -3.02 -7.21
C VAL A 330 -15.27 -3.38 -6.91
N LEU A 331 -14.37 -2.39 -6.94
CA LEU A 331 -12.97 -2.58 -6.57
C LEU A 331 -12.81 -3.01 -5.11
N LEU A 332 -13.48 -2.34 -4.18
CA LEU A 332 -13.49 -2.70 -2.75
C LEU A 332 -14.06 -4.10 -2.52
N PHE A 333 -15.13 -4.47 -3.24
CA PHE A 333 -15.67 -5.83 -3.20
C PHE A 333 -14.65 -6.87 -3.66
N PHE A 334 -13.90 -6.59 -4.74
CA PHE A 334 -12.83 -7.48 -5.19
C PHE A 334 -11.67 -7.55 -4.19
N TYR A 335 -11.30 -6.45 -3.54
CA TYR A 335 -10.33 -6.47 -2.44
C TYR A 335 -10.74 -7.38 -1.30
N TYR A 336 -12.01 -7.29 -0.87
CA TYR A 336 -12.56 -8.24 0.11
C TYR A 336 -12.50 -9.69 -0.39
N CYS A 337 -12.86 -9.92 -1.66
CA CYS A 337 -12.77 -11.26 -2.25
C CYS A 337 -11.34 -11.81 -2.23
N GLY A 338 -10.33 -10.99 -2.54
CA GLY A 338 -8.92 -11.39 -2.49
C GLY A 338 -8.44 -11.67 -1.07
N CYS A 339 -8.90 -10.89 -0.08
CA CYS A 339 -8.58 -11.16 1.33
C CYS A 339 -9.08 -12.55 1.77
N LYS A 340 -10.32 -12.91 1.39
CA LYS A 340 -10.89 -14.25 1.66
C LYS A 340 -10.19 -15.38 0.91
N GLN A 341 -9.54 -15.07 -0.19
CA GLN A 341 -8.85 -16.04 -1.04
C GLN A 341 -7.47 -16.35 -0.48
N LEU A 342 -6.77 -15.32 0.00
CA LEU A 342 -5.45 -15.43 0.59
C LEU A 342 -5.44 -16.15 1.94
N LEU A 343 -6.55 -16.10 2.69
CA LEU A 343 -6.63 -16.56 4.07
C LEU A 343 -7.70 -17.65 4.22
N SER A 344 -7.34 -18.75 4.87
CA SER A 344 -8.26 -19.86 5.12
C SER A 344 -9.37 -19.50 6.11
N LYS A 345 -9.08 -18.62 7.08
CA LYS A 345 -10.02 -18.22 8.13
C LYS A 345 -10.73 -16.92 7.78
N LYS A 346 -12.07 -16.95 7.79
CA LYS A 346 -12.92 -15.78 7.54
C LYS A 346 -12.59 -14.58 8.45
N PHE A 347 -12.33 -14.84 9.74
CA PHE A 347 -11.96 -13.79 10.69
C PHE A 347 -10.69 -13.04 10.24
N GLU A 348 -9.62 -13.78 9.89
CA GLU A 348 -8.37 -13.19 9.45
C GLU A 348 -8.54 -12.40 8.15
N ALA A 349 -9.39 -12.87 7.23
CA ALA A 349 -9.73 -12.16 6.00
C ALA A 349 -10.44 -10.82 6.25
N VAL A 350 -11.36 -10.78 7.21
CA VAL A 350 -12.04 -9.54 7.61
C VAL A 350 -11.06 -8.57 8.27
N ILE A 351 -10.16 -9.07 9.14
CA ILE A 351 -9.11 -8.25 9.75
C ILE A 351 -8.19 -7.63 8.68
N LEU A 352 -7.74 -8.43 7.71
CA LEU A 352 -6.93 -7.92 6.60
C LEU A 352 -7.68 -6.84 5.82
N TYR A 353 -8.95 -7.08 5.49
CA TYR A 353 -9.75 -6.10 4.76
C TYR A 353 -9.90 -4.79 5.53
N ILE A 354 -10.16 -4.84 6.85
CA ILE A 354 -10.21 -3.65 7.70
C ILE A 354 -8.85 -2.94 7.72
N ILE A 355 -7.74 -3.67 7.83
CA ILE A 355 -6.38 -3.09 7.74
C ILE A 355 -6.21 -2.35 6.41
N LEU A 356 -6.59 -2.95 5.28
CA LEU A 356 -6.50 -2.30 3.97
C LEU A 356 -7.34 -1.01 3.92
N LEU A 357 -8.56 -1.02 4.47
CA LEU A 357 -9.39 0.19 4.58
C LEU A 357 -8.72 1.27 5.43
N MET A 358 -8.13 0.92 6.57
CA MET A 358 -7.40 1.88 7.41
C MET A 358 -6.19 2.48 6.69
N LEU A 359 -5.43 1.65 5.96
CA LEU A 359 -4.28 2.12 5.19
C LEU A 359 -4.72 3.06 4.05
N MET A 360 -5.77 2.70 3.30
CA MET A 360 -6.34 3.56 2.25
C MET A 360 -6.98 4.83 2.82
N ALA A 361 -7.58 4.79 4.00
CA ALA A 361 -8.09 6.00 4.66
C ALA A 361 -6.97 6.95 5.09
N SER A 362 -5.77 6.41 5.37
CA SER A 362 -4.62 7.18 5.82
C SER A 362 -3.73 7.72 4.71
N GLN A 363 -3.77 7.09 3.53
CA GLN A 363 -2.85 7.30 2.43
C GLN A 363 -3.53 7.01 1.08
N PRO A 364 -3.25 7.76 -0.01
CA PRO A 364 -3.84 7.56 -1.33
C PRO A 364 -3.24 6.36 -2.09
N ILE A 365 -3.32 5.16 -1.48
CA ILE A 365 -2.73 3.91 -1.98
C ILE A 365 -3.72 2.97 -2.67
N GLN A 366 -4.98 3.37 -2.79
CA GLN A 366 -6.08 2.54 -3.28
C GLN A 366 -5.85 1.96 -4.68
N PHE A 367 -4.95 2.57 -5.47
CA PHE A 367 -4.57 2.13 -6.82
C PHE A 367 -3.10 1.66 -6.91
N PHE A 368 -2.47 1.36 -5.77
CA PHE A 368 -1.07 0.93 -5.74
C PHE A 368 -1.01 -0.56 -6.01
N SER A 369 0.03 -1.03 -6.70
CA SER A 369 0.10 -2.44 -7.10
C SER A 369 0.02 -3.38 -5.88
N ILE A 370 0.52 -2.96 -4.71
CA ILE A 370 0.43 -3.71 -3.44
C ILE A 370 -1.02 -3.91 -2.95
N ILE A 371 -1.89 -2.92 -3.15
CA ILE A 371 -3.32 -3.00 -2.81
C ILE A 371 -4.09 -3.72 -3.92
N LEU A 372 -3.75 -3.44 -5.18
CA LEU A 372 -4.34 -4.11 -6.34
C LEU A 372 -4.12 -5.64 -6.33
N LEU A 373 -3.10 -6.14 -5.62
CA LEU A 373 -2.92 -7.59 -5.40
C LEU A 373 -4.19 -8.26 -4.89
N PHE A 374 -4.99 -7.56 -4.09
CA PHE A 374 -6.20 -8.11 -3.50
C PHE A 374 -7.39 -8.10 -4.46
N ALA A 375 -7.30 -7.46 -5.63
CA ALA A 375 -8.36 -7.52 -6.63
C ALA A 375 -8.33 -8.82 -7.46
N TYR A 376 -7.20 -9.52 -7.56
CA TYR A 376 -7.05 -10.69 -8.44
C TYR A 376 -6.52 -11.92 -7.71
N LYS A 377 -6.59 -13.08 -8.38
CA LYS A 377 -6.22 -14.38 -7.83
C LYS A 377 -4.82 -14.82 -8.25
N PHE A 378 -4.10 -15.43 -7.31
CA PHE A 378 -2.85 -16.14 -7.61
C PHE A 378 -3.13 -17.54 -8.22
N SER A 379 -2.19 -18.05 -9.02
CA SER A 379 -2.37 -19.30 -9.78
C SER A 379 -2.59 -20.54 -8.93
N ASP A 380 -1.99 -20.56 -7.74
CA ASP A 380 -1.93 -21.77 -6.92
C ASP A 380 -3.25 -22.05 -6.17
N GLU A 381 -4.15 -21.07 -6.06
CA GLU A 381 -5.50 -21.26 -5.48
C GLU A 381 -6.41 -22.13 -6.36
N ILE A 382 -6.16 -22.17 -7.68
CA ILE A 382 -6.94 -23.00 -8.61
C ILE A 382 -6.51 -24.46 -8.51
N ILE A 383 -5.23 -24.70 -8.19
CA ILE A 383 -4.69 -26.06 -8.07
C ILE A 383 -5.28 -26.73 -6.82
N SER A 384 -5.42 -26.03 -5.69
CA SER A 384 -6.07 -26.59 -4.50
C SER A 384 -7.55 -26.90 -4.73
N GLN A 385 -8.30 -26.03 -5.44
CA GLN A 385 -9.71 -26.26 -5.75
C GLN A 385 -9.92 -27.42 -6.75
N ASN A 386 -9.01 -27.62 -7.72
CA ASN A 386 -9.12 -28.72 -8.67
C ASN A 386 -8.66 -30.08 -8.10
N ILE A 387 -7.93 -30.09 -6.98
CA ILE A 387 -7.55 -31.34 -6.28
C ILE A 387 -8.70 -31.81 -5.36
N GLU A 388 -9.43 -30.90 -4.72
CA GLU A 388 -10.60 -31.26 -3.89
C GLU A 388 -11.81 -31.75 -4.71
N CYS A 389 -11.89 -31.44 -6.00
CA CYS A 389 -12.99 -31.88 -6.88
C CYS A 389 -12.73 -33.17 -7.67
N LYS A 390 -11.65 -33.92 -7.41
CA LYS A 390 -11.53 -35.28 -7.94
C LYS A 390 -12.15 -36.26 -6.95
N PRO A 391 -13.33 -36.86 -7.24
CA PRO A 391 -13.82 -37.97 -6.44
C PRO A 391 -12.76 -39.06 -6.44
N GLN A 392 -12.33 -39.47 -5.24
CA GLN A 392 -11.61 -40.71 -5.04
C GLN A 392 -12.58 -41.85 -5.34
N PHE A 393 -12.62 -42.27 -6.61
CA PHE A 393 -13.15 -43.57 -6.96
C PHE A 393 -12.03 -44.58 -6.65
N ASN A 394 -12.15 -45.20 -5.47
CA ASN A 394 -11.58 -46.53 -5.23
C ASN A 394 -12.50 -47.58 -5.85
#